data_AF-A0A173MN44-F1
#
_entry.id   AF-A0A173MN44-F1
#
_cell.length_a   1.000
_cell.length_b   1.000
_cell.length_c   1.000
_cell.angle_alpha   90.00
_cell.angle_beta   90.00
_cell.angle_gamma   90.00
#
_symmetry.space_group_name_H-M   'P 1'
#
loop_
_entity.id
_entity.type
_entity.pdbx_description
1 polymer ?
#
loop_
_entity_poly.entity_id
_entity_poly.type
_entity_poly.pdbx_seq_one_letter_code
_entity_poly.pdbx_strand_id
1 'polypeptide(L)'
;MKYTQANLDKLQGILGDADYVVRFERGTFQSGWCLLEQKRVVVLNKFLNVEGRINTLLEIIPQLNIEFDKLTHESQKLYETVMKRRAAADAEAEAEDAAAAATAAEAAAIAETDAAVAEGQEATSEVNTAGTETGADTTETTAPALEAQEAAEEASAEQTQEEKE
;
A
#
# COMPACT_ATOMS: atom_id res chain seq x y z
N MET A 1 21.29 -4.28 9.87
CA MET A 1 22.15 -4.06 8.68
C MET A 1 22.39 -2.56 8.53
N LYS A 2 23.57 -2.12 8.08
CA LYS A 2 23.82 -0.68 7.83
C LYS A 2 23.28 -0.28 6.45
N TYR A 3 22.78 0.93 6.29
CA TYR A 3 22.30 1.45 5.00
C TYR A 3 23.49 1.95 4.16
N THR A 4 24.11 1.03 3.41
CA THR A 4 25.25 1.33 2.54
C THR A 4 25.00 0.79 1.14
N GLN A 5 25.60 1.40 0.12
CA GLN A 5 25.46 0.93 -1.27
C GLN A 5 25.90 -0.52 -1.43
N ALA A 6 27.00 -0.93 -0.78
CA ALA A 6 27.46 -2.31 -0.80
C ALA A 6 26.42 -3.31 -0.26
N ASN A 7 25.64 -2.92 0.75
CA ASN A 7 24.57 -3.77 1.28
C ASN A 7 23.36 -3.83 0.35
N LEU A 8 23.05 -2.72 -0.33
CA LEU A 8 22.04 -2.68 -1.39
C LEU A 8 22.41 -3.63 -2.54
N ASP A 9 23.66 -3.58 -3.01
CA ASP A 9 24.12 -4.42 -4.11
C ASP A 9 24.07 -5.91 -3.74
N LYS A 10 24.40 -6.27 -2.50
CA LYS A 10 24.25 -7.65 -2.00
C LYS A 10 22.81 -8.14 -1.95
N LEU A 11 21.87 -7.28 -1.54
CA LEU A 11 20.44 -7.61 -1.54
C LEU A 11 19.90 -7.77 -2.97
N GLN A 12 20.37 -6.94 -3.91
CA GLN A 12 20.07 -7.12 -5.34
C GLN A 12 20.70 -8.40 -5.89
N GLY A 13 21.89 -8.79 -5.39
CA GLY A 13 22.54 -10.05 -5.74
C GLY A 13 21.67 -11.28 -5.43
N ILE A 14 20.97 -11.29 -4.29
CA ILE A 14 20.00 -12.37 -3.96
C ILE A 14 18.93 -12.48 -5.05
N LEU A 15 18.38 -11.36 -5.51
CA LEU A 15 17.35 -11.35 -6.56
C LEU A 15 17.92 -11.84 -7.89
N GLY A 16 19.14 -11.40 -8.25
CA GLY A 16 19.82 -11.85 -9.46
C GLY A 16 20.11 -13.35 -9.46
N ASP A 17 20.62 -13.89 -8.35
CA ASP A 17 20.87 -15.33 -8.17
C ASP A 17 19.58 -16.16 -8.25
N ALA A 18 18.44 -15.57 -7.87
CA ALA A 18 17.13 -16.21 -7.87
C ALA A 18 16.33 -16.04 -9.18
N ASP A 19 16.98 -15.62 -10.27
CA ASP A 19 16.37 -15.35 -11.58
C ASP A 19 15.32 -14.21 -11.58
N TYR A 20 15.39 -13.27 -10.62
CA TYR A 20 14.54 -12.08 -10.61
C TYR A 20 15.21 -10.90 -11.30
N VAL A 21 14.47 -10.21 -12.17
CA VAL A 21 14.94 -9.00 -12.84
C VAL A 21 14.46 -7.78 -12.07
N VAL A 22 15.41 -6.97 -11.58
CA VAL A 22 15.11 -5.69 -10.93
C VAL A 22 15.08 -4.57 -11.96
N ARG A 23 13.96 -3.83 -12.04
CA ARG A 23 13.80 -2.66 -12.91
C ARG A 23 13.53 -1.41 -12.09
N PHE A 24 14.11 -0.28 -12.52
CA PHE A 24 13.88 1.01 -11.89
C PHE A 24 12.98 1.84 -12.79
N GLU A 25 11.76 2.09 -12.32
CA GLU A 25 10.75 2.81 -13.09
C GLU A 25 10.35 4.13 -12.42
N ARG A 26 9.80 5.03 -13.23
CA ARG A 26 9.20 6.27 -12.76
C ARG A 26 7.74 6.00 -12.40
N GLY A 27 7.45 5.85 -11.11
CA GLY A 27 6.08 5.62 -10.63
C GLY A 27 5.95 5.91 -9.14
N THR A 28 4.73 6.15 -8.68
CA THR A 28 4.41 6.34 -7.26
C THR A 28 3.66 5.11 -6.76
N PHE A 29 4.40 4.13 -6.26
CA PHE A 29 3.84 2.97 -5.57
C PHE A 29 3.69 3.32 -4.07
N GLN A 30 2.56 2.99 -3.45
CA GLN A 30 2.35 3.24 -2.01
C GLN A 30 3.41 2.54 -1.15
N SER A 31 3.79 1.31 -1.52
CA SER A 31 4.86 0.52 -0.90
C SER A 31 6.26 0.83 -1.44
N GLY A 32 6.38 1.64 -2.50
CA GLY A 32 7.65 1.89 -3.19
C GLY A 32 8.11 0.81 -4.18
N TRP A 33 7.35 -0.29 -4.35
CA TRP A 33 7.65 -1.38 -5.28
C TRP A 33 6.40 -2.05 -5.90
N CYS A 34 6.62 -2.82 -6.96
CA CYS A 34 5.62 -3.69 -7.58
C CYS A 34 6.29 -5.01 -8.03
N LEU A 35 5.62 -6.14 -7.81
CA LEU A 35 6.10 -7.47 -8.22
C LEU A 35 5.22 -8.03 -9.35
N LEU A 36 5.87 -8.45 -10.43
CA LEU A 36 5.25 -9.21 -11.50
C LEU A 36 5.68 -10.68 -11.37
N GLU A 37 4.93 -11.47 -10.59
CA GLU A 37 5.28 -12.85 -10.24
C GLU A 37 5.49 -13.75 -11.47
N GLN A 38 4.58 -13.69 -12.45
CA GLN A 38 4.65 -14.52 -13.67
C GLN A 38 5.91 -14.26 -14.50
N LYS A 39 6.40 -13.01 -14.49
CA LYS A 39 7.59 -12.60 -15.24
C LYS A 39 8.85 -12.57 -14.38
N ARG A 40 8.74 -12.85 -13.08
CA ARG A 40 9.80 -12.68 -12.08
C ARG A 40 10.49 -11.31 -12.16
N VAL A 41 9.70 -10.25 -12.33
CA VAL A 41 10.21 -8.87 -12.39
C VAL A 41 9.84 -8.11 -11.13
N VAL A 42 10.83 -7.53 -10.47
CA VAL A 42 10.66 -6.61 -9.35
C VAL A 42 10.86 -5.19 -9.87
N VAL A 43 9.83 -4.36 -9.78
CA VAL A 43 9.89 -2.96 -10.17
C VAL A 43 10.05 -2.11 -8.91
N LEU A 44 11.13 -1.34 -8.83
CA LEU A 44 11.41 -0.38 -7.77
C LEU A 44 11.22 1.04 -8.25
N ASN A 45 10.72 1.92 -7.37
CA ASN A 45 10.68 3.35 -7.67
C ASN A 45 12.12 3.91 -7.77
N LYS A 46 12.43 4.51 -8.92
CA LYS A 46 13.74 5.12 -9.20
C LYS A 46 14.15 6.20 -8.19
N PHE A 47 13.19 6.92 -7.60
CA PHE A 47 13.45 8.04 -6.70
C PHE A 47 13.71 7.64 -5.24
N LEU A 48 13.63 6.35 -4.91
CA LEU A 48 13.98 5.90 -3.56
C LEU A 48 15.49 6.07 -3.32
N ASN A 49 15.84 6.67 -2.19
CA ASN A 49 17.20 6.72 -1.67
C ASN A 49 17.71 5.31 -1.31
N VAL A 50 19.01 5.16 -1.08
CA VAL A 50 19.64 3.87 -0.73
C VAL A 50 18.96 3.20 0.46
N GLU A 51 18.64 3.97 1.51
CA GLU A 51 17.92 3.48 2.68
C GLU A 51 16.53 2.94 2.33
N GLY A 52 15.74 3.72 1.57
CA GLY A 52 14.41 3.31 1.12
C GLY A 52 14.45 2.05 0.26
N ARG A 53 15.43 1.95 -0.65
CA ARG A 53 15.63 0.75 -1.48
C ARG A 53 16.00 -0.46 -0.64
N ILE A 54 16.89 -0.32 0.34
CA ILE A 54 17.25 -1.42 1.24
C ILE A 54 16.04 -1.89 2.03
N ASN A 55 15.28 -0.98 2.63
CA ASN A 55 14.08 -1.34 3.39
C ASN A 55 13.05 -2.07 2.50
N THR A 56 12.84 -1.55 1.30
CA THR A 56 11.97 -2.18 0.29
C THR A 56 12.42 -3.60 -0.06
N LEU A 57 13.73 -3.79 -0.29
CA LEU A 57 14.29 -5.10 -0.60
C LEU A 57 14.15 -6.08 0.58
N LEU A 58 14.36 -5.60 1.81
CA LEU A 58 14.17 -6.40 3.02
C LEU A 58 12.72 -6.84 3.20
N GLU A 59 11.76 -6.05 2.73
CA GLU A 59 10.33 -6.35 2.79
C GLU A 59 9.91 -7.37 1.72
N ILE A 60 10.38 -7.21 0.47
CA ILE A 60 9.97 -8.05 -0.66
C ILE A 60 10.68 -9.41 -0.68
N ILE A 61 11.97 -9.51 -0.32
CA ILE A 61 12.74 -10.77 -0.41
C ILE A 61 12.06 -11.95 0.31
N PRO A 62 11.49 -11.79 1.53
CA PRO A 62 10.70 -12.84 2.20
C PRO A 62 9.43 -13.29 1.48
N GLN A 63 8.87 -12.43 0.63
CA GLN A 63 7.62 -12.71 -0.07
C GLN A 63 7.87 -13.46 -1.39
N LEU A 64 9.11 -13.47 -1.87
CA LEU A 64 9.46 -14.11 -3.14
C LEU A 64 9.67 -15.61 -2.98
N ASN A 65 9.26 -16.35 -4.01
CA ASN A 65 9.59 -17.76 -4.13
C ASN A 65 11.03 -17.89 -4.64
N ILE A 66 11.97 -18.05 -3.71
CA ILE A 66 13.41 -18.16 -3.97
C ILE A 66 13.86 -19.58 -3.62
N GLU A 67 14.47 -20.25 -4.59
CA GLU A 67 15.06 -21.58 -4.40
C GLU A 67 16.46 -21.44 -3.79
N PHE A 68 16.64 -21.92 -2.57
CA PHE A 68 17.87 -21.72 -1.77
C PHE A 68 19.13 -22.26 -2.46
N ASP A 69 18.99 -23.34 -3.23
CA ASP A 69 20.09 -24.00 -3.93
C ASP A 69 20.65 -23.19 -5.11
N LYS A 70 19.90 -22.18 -5.60
CA LYS A 70 20.35 -21.29 -6.67
C LYS A 70 21.22 -20.14 -6.17
N LEU A 71 21.12 -19.83 -4.88
CA LEU A 71 21.86 -18.73 -4.26
C LEU A 71 23.33 -19.10 -4.06
N THR A 72 24.23 -18.12 -4.20
CA THR A 72 25.62 -18.30 -3.78
C THR A 72 25.73 -18.47 -2.26
N HIS A 73 26.83 -19.04 -1.76
CA HIS A 73 27.04 -19.19 -0.31
C HIS A 73 27.00 -17.86 0.47
N GLU A 74 27.39 -16.75 -0.15
CA GLU A 74 27.28 -15.43 0.47
C GLU A 74 25.81 -14.97 0.50
N SER A 75 25.10 -15.10 -0.63
CA SER A 75 23.68 -14.77 -0.75
C SER A 75 22.80 -15.60 0.19
N GLN A 76 23.10 -16.89 0.38
CA GLN A 76 22.40 -17.78 1.32
C GLN A 76 22.47 -17.25 2.77
N LYS A 77 23.67 -16.89 3.25
CA LYS A 77 23.85 -16.34 4.60
C LYS A 77 23.08 -15.04 4.79
N LEU A 78 23.08 -14.18 3.76
CA LEU A 78 22.35 -12.93 3.80
C LEU A 78 20.84 -13.19 3.77
N TYR A 79 20.36 -14.07 2.90
CA TYR A 79 18.96 -14.47 2.80
C TYR A 79 18.42 -14.99 4.13
N GLU A 80 19.14 -15.91 4.80
CA GLU A 80 18.78 -16.37 6.15
C GLU A 80 18.68 -15.23 7.17
N THR A 81 19.61 -14.26 7.09
CA THR A 81 19.60 -13.09 7.99
C THR A 81 18.36 -12.23 7.74
N VAL A 82 17.95 -12.08 6.48
CA VAL A 82 16.72 -11.35 6.09
C VAL A 82 15.48 -12.09 6.59
N MET A 83 15.39 -13.42 6.39
CA MET A 83 14.28 -14.23 6.90
C MET A 83 14.13 -14.15 8.42
N LYS A 84 15.25 -14.26 9.15
CA LYS A 84 15.27 -14.14 10.62
C LYS A 84 14.80 -12.76 11.08
N ARG A 85 15.20 -11.70 10.38
CA ARG A 85 14.76 -10.32 10.68
C ARG A 85 13.27 -10.14 10.44
N ARG A 86 12.73 -10.72 9.36
CA ARG A 86 11.30 -10.66 9.04
C ARG A 86 10.47 -11.39 10.10
N ALA A 87 10.87 -12.61 10.46
CA ALA A 87 10.20 -13.38 11.51
C ALA A 87 10.17 -12.66 12.87
N ALA A 88 11.23 -11.93 13.21
CA ALA A 88 11.24 -11.09 14.42
C ALA A 88 10.29 -9.89 14.31
N ALA A 89 10.20 -9.25 13.14
CA ALA A 89 9.30 -8.11 12.92
C ALA A 89 7.82 -8.53 12.90
N ASP A 90 7.49 -9.69 12.32
CA ASP A 90 6.12 -10.21 12.31
C ASP A 90 5.67 -10.61 13.73
N ALA A 91 6.57 -11.16 14.56
CA ALA A 91 6.27 -11.46 15.96
C ALA A 91 5.97 -10.20 16.80
N GLU A 92 6.59 -9.07 16.47
CA GLU A 92 6.31 -7.78 17.10
C GLU A 92 4.98 -7.18 16.61
N ALA A 93 4.63 -7.38 15.33
CA ALA A 93 3.36 -6.93 14.77
C ALA A 93 2.16 -7.73 15.32
N GLU A 94 2.30 -9.04 15.50
CA GLU A 94 1.26 -9.87 16.13
C GLU A 94 1.06 -9.53 17.62
N ALA A 95 2.09 -9.02 18.31
CA ALA A 95 1.97 -8.55 19.69
C ALA A 95 1.19 -7.22 19.80
N GLU A 96 1.24 -6.34 18.80
CA GLU A 96 0.43 -5.12 18.76
C GLU A 96 -1.03 -5.39 18.29
N ASP A 97 -1.27 -6.33 17.38
CA ASP A 97 -2.62 -6.70 16.94
C ASP A 97 -3.44 -7.38 18.07
N ALA A 98 -2.78 -8.18 18.92
CA ALA A 98 -3.38 -8.73 20.13
C ALA A 98 -3.81 -7.65 21.15
N ALA A 99 -3.16 -6.48 21.16
CA ALA A 99 -3.52 -5.35 22.03
C ALA A 99 -4.65 -4.47 21.44
N ALA A 100 -4.79 -4.40 20.11
CA ALA A 100 -5.85 -3.66 19.43
C ALA A 100 -7.23 -4.36 19.53
N ALA A 101 -7.27 -5.70 19.59
CA ALA A 101 -8.51 -6.45 19.79
C ALA A 101 -9.15 -6.24 21.19
N ALA A 102 -8.37 -5.80 22.19
CA ALA A 102 -8.84 -5.60 23.56
C ALA A 102 -9.48 -4.21 23.80
N THR A 103 -9.15 -3.18 22.99
CA THR A 103 -9.65 -1.80 23.21
C THR A 103 -10.97 -1.48 22.50
N ALA A 104 -11.49 -2.40 21.68
CA ALA A 104 -12.82 -2.25 21.05
C ALA A 104 -13.98 -2.81 21.91
N ALA A 105 -13.71 -3.48 23.03
CA ALA A 105 -14.74 -4.13 23.86
C ALA A 105 -15.22 -3.32 25.09
N GLU A 106 -14.59 -2.18 25.42
CA GLU A 106 -14.91 -1.40 26.64
C GLU A 106 -15.72 -0.11 26.39
N ALA A 107 -16.51 -0.04 25.30
CA ALA A 107 -17.37 1.12 25.00
C ALA A 107 -18.88 0.82 25.04
N ALA A 108 -19.32 -0.37 25.43
CA ALA A 108 -20.73 -0.79 25.36
C ALA A 108 -21.45 -1.04 26.71
N ALA A 109 -20.85 -0.67 27.86
CA ALA A 109 -21.37 -1.08 29.18
C ALA A 109 -21.74 0.08 30.15
N ILE A 110 -22.24 1.20 29.65
CA ILE A 110 -22.93 2.22 30.48
C ILE A 110 -24.14 2.81 29.76
N ALA A 111 -25.25 2.07 29.76
CA ALA A 111 -26.61 2.63 29.69
C ALA A 111 -27.66 1.52 29.91
N GLU A 112 -27.67 0.89 31.08
CA GLU A 112 -28.84 0.17 31.60
C GLU A 112 -29.15 0.69 33.01
N THR A 113 -29.86 1.82 33.07
CA THR A 113 -30.76 2.23 34.16
C THR A 113 -31.54 3.45 33.69
N ASP A 114 -32.77 3.25 33.23
CA ASP A 114 -33.96 3.85 33.87
C ASP A 114 -35.22 3.42 33.09
N ALA A 115 -35.92 2.44 33.66
CA ALA A 115 -37.30 2.15 33.35
C ALA A 115 -38.15 2.69 34.51
N ALA A 116 -39.26 3.36 34.16
CA ALA A 116 -40.27 4.03 34.99
C ALA A 116 -39.90 5.49 35.34
N VAL A 117 -40.70 6.51 34.98
CA VAL A 117 -42.12 6.68 35.29
C VAL A 117 -42.79 7.57 34.24
N ALA A 118 -43.96 7.15 33.76
CA ALA A 118 -44.93 7.99 33.07
C ALA A 118 -45.99 8.45 34.08
N GLU A 119 -46.33 9.75 34.08
CA GLU A 119 -47.70 10.31 34.08
C GLU A 119 -47.68 11.83 34.37
N GLY A 120 -48.54 12.60 33.68
CA GLY A 120 -49.15 13.81 34.24
C GLY A 120 -48.83 15.20 33.66
N GLN A 121 -49.43 15.53 32.51
CA GLN A 121 -50.21 16.76 32.18
C GLN A 121 -49.86 18.13 32.82
N GLU A 122 -49.56 19.16 32.01
CA GLU A 122 -50.47 20.26 31.64
C GLU A 122 -49.76 21.39 30.84
N ALA A 123 -50.55 22.07 30.01
CA ALA A 123 -50.16 23.07 29.02
C ALA A 123 -50.42 24.51 29.51
N THR A 124 -49.64 25.48 29.01
CA THR A 124 -50.00 26.89 28.68
C THR A 124 -48.73 27.56 28.09
N SER A 125 -48.64 27.89 26.80
CA SER A 125 -49.15 29.05 26.04
C SER A 125 -48.30 30.34 26.12
N GLU A 126 -48.26 31.06 24.98
CA GLU A 126 -47.71 32.42 24.69
C GLU A 126 -46.37 32.41 23.91
N VAL A 127 -46.35 32.52 22.56
CA VAL A 127 -46.63 33.65 21.63
C VAL A 127 -45.57 34.76 21.65
N ASN A 128 -44.75 34.82 20.59
CA ASN A 128 -44.46 36.01 19.77
C ASN A 128 -43.59 35.59 18.56
N THR A 129 -44.10 35.44 17.33
CA THR A 129 -44.37 36.42 16.23
C THR A 129 -43.22 37.33 15.74
N ALA A 130 -42.97 37.20 14.43
CA ALA A 130 -42.42 38.14 13.43
C ALA A 130 -40.92 38.51 13.52
N GLY A 131 -40.15 38.64 12.42
CA GLY A 131 -40.35 38.61 10.96
C GLY A 131 -38.98 38.40 10.29
N THR A 132 -38.87 37.67 9.17
CA THR A 132 -38.98 38.10 7.76
C THR A 132 -37.85 39.03 7.29
N GLU A 133 -36.89 38.49 6.52
CA GLU A 133 -36.42 39.02 5.22
C GLU A 133 -35.33 38.08 4.65
N THR A 134 -35.62 37.29 3.60
CA THR A 134 -35.51 37.58 2.15
C THR A 134 -34.07 37.69 1.64
N GLY A 135 -33.67 36.80 0.73
CA GLY A 135 -32.42 36.92 -0.03
C GLY A 135 -32.03 35.64 -0.77
N ALA A 136 -32.61 35.45 -1.94
CA ALA A 136 -32.20 34.43 -2.92
C ALA A 136 -30.84 34.80 -3.54
N ASP A 137 -29.99 33.80 -3.82
CA ASP A 137 -29.29 33.74 -5.11
C ASP A 137 -28.84 32.32 -5.48
N THR A 138 -29.20 31.99 -6.71
CA THR A 138 -28.88 30.90 -7.63
C THR A 138 -27.37 30.72 -7.84
N THR A 139 -26.85 29.51 -8.02
CA THR A 139 -26.48 28.90 -9.33
C THR A 139 -25.87 27.52 -9.02
N GLU A 140 -26.47 26.39 -9.40
CA GLU A 140 -26.34 25.67 -10.68
C GLU A 140 -24.90 25.53 -11.22
N THR A 141 -24.40 24.29 -11.32
CA THR A 141 -23.54 23.72 -12.40
C THR A 141 -22.75 22.52 -11.82
N THR A 142 -23.24 21.29 -11.90
CA THR A 142 -22.98 20.28 -12.98
C THR A 142 -21.99 19.19 -12.53
N ALA A 143 -22.53 18.02 -12.18
CA ALA A 143 -21.95 16.72 -12.56
C ALA A 143 -22.25 16.51 -14.07
N PRO A 144 -21.53 15.69 -14.88
CA PRO A 144 -21.30 14.26 -14.61
C PRO A 144 -20.09 13.59 -15.34
N ALA A 145 -20.08 12.24 -15.24
CA ALA A 145 -19.60 11.22 -16.21
C ALA A 145 -18.07 10.98 -16.32
N LEU A 146 -17.51 9.77 -16.11
CA LEU A 146 -17.70 8.45 -16.76
C LEU A 146 -17.40 8.45 -18.28
N GLU A 147 -16.60 7.44 -18.67
CA GLU A 147 -16.23 6.98 -20.03
C GLU A 147 -15.10 7.68 -20.81
N ALA A 148 -14.00 6.94 -21.06
CA ALA A 148 -13.48 6.72 -22.41
C ALA A 148 -12.43 5.59 -22.43
N GLN A 149 -12.77 4.53 -23.16
CA GLN A 149 -11.90 3.50 -23.71
C GLN A 149 -11.01 4.01 -24.85
N GLU A 150 -9.96 3.23 -25.14
CA GLU A 150 -9.34 2.97 -26.46
C GLU A 150 -8.72 4.10 -27.30
N ALA A 151 -7.39 4.02 -27.46
CA ALA A 151 -6.57 4.22 -28.68
C ALA A 151 -5.09 4.39 -28.23
N ALA A 152 -4.04 3.83 -28.82
CA ALA A 152 -3.86 3.34 -30.19
C ALA A 152 -2.79 2.22 -30.23
N GLU A 153 -3.13 1.18 -30.98
CA GLU A 153 -2.25 0.25 -31.67
C GLU A 153 -1.86 0.87 -33.03
N GLU A 154 -0.84 0.29 -33.69
CA GLU A 154 -0.28 0.63 -35.01
C GLU A 154 0.74 1.79 -35.12
N ALA A 155 2.01 1.42 -35.04
CA ALA A 155 3.00 1.82 -36.05
C ALA A 155 3.66 0.55 -36.59
N SER A 156 3.10 0.05 -37.69
CA SER A 156 3.59 -1.10 -38.45
C SER A 156 4.82 -0.73 -39.28
N ALA A 157 5.74 -1.69 -39.34
CA ALA A 157 6.58 -2.10 -40.48
C ALA A 157 7.33 -1.05 -41.32
N GLU A 158 8.63 -1.31 -41.48
CA GLU A 158 9.25 -1.70 -42.76
C GLU A 158 10.63 -1.04 -42.92
N GLN A 159 11.69 -1.80 -42.64
CA GLN A 159 12.83 -1.88 -43.56
C GLN A 159 13.62 -3.18 -43.33
N THR A 160 13.49 -4.00 -44.35
CA THR A 160 14.03 -5.33 -44.58
C THR A 160 15.44 -5.20 -45.17
N GLN A 161 16.29 -6.20 -44.85
CA GLN A 161 17.47 -6.64 -45.62
C GLN A 161 18.69 -5.70 -45.75
N GLU A 162 19.79 -6.09 -45.10
CA GLU A 162 21.05 -6.31 -45.80
C GLU A 162 21.92 -7.31 -45.02
N GLU A 163 21.72 -8.61 -45.29
CA GLU A 163 22.81 -9.57 -45.25
C GLU A 163 23.46 -9.57 -46.64
N LYS A 164 24.80 -9.72 -46.68
CA LYS A 164 25.62 -10.24 -47.79
C LYS A 164 26.31 -9.23 -48.72
N GLU A 165 27.49 -8.78 -48.30
CA GLU A 165 28.77 -9.02 -49.03
C GLU A 165 29.97 -8.87 -48.08
#